data_AF-A0A5K3EXA2-F1
#
_entry.id   AF-A0A5K3EXA2-F1
#
_cell.length_a   1.000
_cell.length_b   1.000
_cell.length_c   1.000
_cell.angle_alpha   90.00
_cell.angle_beta   90.00
_cell.angle_gamma   90.00
#
_symmetry.space_group_name_H-M   'P 1'
#
loop_
_entity.id
_entity.type
_entity.pdbx_description
1 polymer ?
#
loop_
_entity_poly.entity_id
_entity_poly.type
_entity_poly.pdbx_seq_one_letter_code
_entity_poly.pdbx_strand_id
1 'polypeptide(L)'
;MNAGAASAIAVNQHGLSFLQSKPQKWDVDVFINEFQAVVTSLTTEAVEFDMINVDCTFANALRRILIAEVPSFAIDRVYLHQNTSVIADETFCHRLGLVPLNVDAELMGFSNNELPVSDDLDAFDPNCHLIFDLDVKAERPVVMGDGDGLSKDSFQSVPLYSSSLKWVPLPGQEDNFRADCTRQPGPINGKILLNKLAVGDEIQARCLAVKGVGRDHAKFSPVSAAFYKLLPSIEIRGTVRGELAKKLQRSFAKGVINVDPRTQIATVADPRLDNGSREHLRHPELADLVHVFLNPRHFIFTVETIAPIYRPPDVLVKYAIDVMLSKCAHYLAIVERPDFSVGLPSCPDVDVSLADIGNEETRRTTLNGRVVGLDVLFVSPDLRRGTFRFTGEDHTLGAALRYCILRSETVKLCGYCQPHPLEDTITFEIQSRGEPAVAVLRNGLYCLRACFEHIKRKFKSAVKKVQRQNPKSTSSD
;
A
#
# COMPACT_ATOMS: atom_id res chain seq x y z
N MET A 1 -24.90 -28.40 -31.42
CA MET A 1 -23.54 -27.83 -31.46
C MET A 1 -23.67 -26.32 -31.26
N ASN A 2 -23.49 -25.86 -30.02
CA ASN A 2 -23.64 -24.45 -29.66
C ASN A 2 -22.40 -23.67 -30.12
N ALA A 3 -22.58 -22.81 -31.12
CA ALA A 3 -21.61 -21.78 -31.46
C ALA A 3 -21.46 -20.84 -30.25
N GLY A 4 -20.25 -20.75 -29.72
CA GLY A 4 -19.91 -19.86 -28.60
C GLY A 4 -20.17 -18.41 -28.98
N ALA A 5 -21.00 -17.73 -28.18
CA ALA A 5 -21.24 -16.30 -28.30
C ALA A 5 -19.94 -15.55 -28.01
N ALA A 6 -19.32 -14.97 -29.05
CA ALA A 6 -18.18 -14.07 -28.93
C ALA A 6 -18.59 -12.87 -28.05
N SER A 7 -17.79 -12.60 -27.00
CA SER A 7 -17.98 -11.44 -26.15
C SER A 7 -17.63 -10.17 -26.93
N ALA A 8 -18.52 -9.18 -26.93
CA ALA A 8 -18.34 -7.95 -27.69
C ALA A 8 -17.21 -7.10 -27.08
N ILE A 9 -16.26 -6.66 -27.91
CA ILE A 9 -15.13 -5.82 -27.51
C ILE A 9 -15.60 -4.36 -27.47
N ALA A 10 -15.52 -3.70 -26.31
CA ALA A 10 -15.78 -2.27 -26.22
C ALA A 10 -14.47 -1.48 -26.40
N VAL A 11 -14.40 -0.68 -27.45
CA VAL A 11 -13.31 0.27 -27.69
C VAL A 11 -13.72 1.61 -27.08
N ASN A 12 -13.05 2.06 -26.02
CA ASN A 12 -13.26 3.39 -25.44
C ASN A 12 -12.17 4.38 -25.88
N GLN A 13 -12.45 5.69 -25.72
CA GLN A 13 -11.80 6.89 -26.30
C GLN A 13 -10.26 7.05 -26.15
N HIS A 14 -9.53 6.06 -25.64
CA HIS A 14 -8.06 6.08 -25.47
C HIS A 14 -7.33 4.86 -26.10
N GLY A 15 -8.01 4.10 -26.97
CA GLY A 15 -7.41 2.94 -27.65
C GLY A 15 -7.08 1.77 -26.72
N LEU A 16 -7.66 1.73 -25.52
CA LEU A 16 -7.64 0.60 -24.61
C LEU A 16 -8.92 -0.22 -24.83
N SER A 17 -8.75 -1.42 -25.39
CA SER A 17 -9.83 -2.40 -25.53
C SER A 17 -9.98 -3.16 -24.22
N PHE A 18 -11.18 -3.19 -23.66
CA PHE A 18 -11.49 -3.99 -22.47
C PHE A 18 -12.41 -5.14 -22.87
N LEU A 19 -12.21 -6.31 -22.25
CA LEU A 19 -13.17 -7.40 -22.34
C LEU A 19 -14.47 -6.96 -21.66
N GLN A 20 -15.59 -6.89 -22.39
CA GLN A 20 -16.89 -6.62 -21.76
C GLN A 20 -17.27 -7.77 -20.83
N SER A 21 -17.42 -7.47 -19.54
CA SER A 21 -18.01 -8.44 -18.61
C SER A 21 -19.53 -8.42 -18.72
N LYS A 22 -20.16 -9.59 -18.87
CA LYS A 22 -21.62 -9.70 -18.82
C LYS A 22 -22.14 -9.18 -17.45
N PRO A 23 -23.26 -8.45 -17.40
CA PRO A 23 -23.87 -8.03 -16.15
C PRO A 23 -24.43 -9.27 -15.44
N GLN A 24 -23.65 -9.85 -14.55
CA GLN A 24 -24.06 -10.93 -13.66
C GLN A 24 -24.57 -10.31 -12.36
N LYS A 25 -25.67 -10.86 -11.83
CA LYS A 25 -26.15 -10.56 -10.47
C LYS A 25 -25.02 -10.91 -9.50
N TRP A 26 -24.45 -9.91 -8.86
CA TRP A 26 -23.32 -10.08 -7.95
C TRP A 26 -23.84 -10.34 -6.55
N ASP A 27 -23.29 -11.36 -5.91
CA ASP A 27 -23.53 -11.72 -4.52
C ASP A 27 -22.17 -12.00 -3.87
N VAL A 28 -22.09 -11.85 -2.56
CA VAL A 28 -20.89 -12.20 -1.77
C VAL A 28 -20.55 -13.66 -1.97
N ASP A 29 -21.54 -14.54 -2.03
CA ASP A 29 -21.34 -15.97 -2.27
C ASP A 29 -20.79 -16.25 -3.67
N VAL A 30 -21.26 -15.50 -4.68
CA VAL A 30 -20.72 -15.57 -6.05
C VAL A 30 -19.25 -15.13 -6.04
N PHE A 31 -18.93 -14.03 -5.37
CA PHE A 31 -17.54 -13.56 -5.23
C PHE A 31 -16.65 -14.60 -4.53
N ILE A 32 -17.11 -15.20 -3.43
CA ILE A 32 -16.38 -16.22 -2.66
C ILE A 32 -16.09 -17.46 -3.51
N ASN A 33 -16.99 -17.82 -4.42
CA ASN A 33 -16.84 -18.98 -5.29
C ASN A 33 -15.93 -18.68 -6.49
N GLU A 34 -16.04 -17.49 -7.08
CA GLU A 34 -15.31 -17.12 -8.30
C GLU A 34 -13.90 -16.58 -8.03
N PHE A 35 -13.66 -15.94 -6.89
CA PHE A 35 -12.38 -15.30 -6.56
C PHE A 35 -11.25 -16.31 -6.38
N GLN A 36 -10.11 -16.03 -7.01
CA GLN A 36 -8.89 -16.83 -6.90
C GLN A 36 -7.68 -15.94 -6.64
N ALA A 37 -6.77 -16.43 -5.79
CA ALA A 37 -5.47 -15.85 -5.56
C ALA A 37 -4.39 -16.88 -5.91
N VAL A 38 -3.46 -16.52 -6.77
CA VAL A 38 -2.35 -17.39 -7.21
C VAL A 38 -1.04 -16.68 -6.98
N VAL A 39 -0.12 -17.27 -6.22
CA VAL A 39 1.23 -16.70 -6.05
C VAL A 39 2.12 -17.28 -7.14
N THR A 40 2.70 -16.41 -7.96
CA THR A 40 3.57 -16.77 -9.08
C THR A 40 5.02 -16.86 -8.63
N SER A 41 5.47 -15.86 -7.88
CA SER A 41 6.84 -15.78 -7.36
C SER A 41 6.82 -15.27 -5.92
N LEU A 42 7.68 -15.86 -5.09
CA LEU A 42 7.91 -15.43 -3.72
C LEU A 42 9.41 -15.45 -3.45
N THR A 43 9.96 -14.27 -3.21
CA THR A 43 11.36 -14.04 -2.82
C THR A 43 11.39 -13.36 -1.45
N THR A 44 12.58 -13.17 -0.88
CA THR A 44 12.76 -12.44 0.38
C THR A 44 12.30 -10.99 0.29
N GLU A 45 12.54 -10.34 -0.85
CA GLU A 45 12.29 -8.91 -1.06
C GLU A 45 10.97 -8.62 -1.81
N ALA A 46 10.48 -9.56 -2.61
CA ALA A 46 9.31 -9.33 -3.46
C ALA A 46 8.35 -10.53 -3.53
N VAL A 47 7.06 -10.24 -3.61
CA VAL A 47 6.01 -11.21 -3.95
C VAL A 47 5.28 -10.76 -5.21
N GLU A 48 5.09 -11.70 -6.13
CA GLU A 48 4.24 -11.53 -7.32
C GLU A 48 3.07 -12.51 -7.24
N PHE A 49 1.85 -11.98 -7.27
CA PHE A 49 0.63 -12.78 -7.17
C PHE A 49 -0.51 -12.21 -7.99
N ASP A 50 -1.40 -13.09 -8.42
CA ASP A 50 -2.55 -12.76 -9.25
C ASP A 50 -3.82 -12.75 -8.40
N MET A 51 -4.64 -11.71 -8.58
CA MET A 51 -6.00 -11.63 -8.10
C MET A 51 -6.96 -11.77 -9.29
N ILE A 52 -7.69 -12.87 -9.33
CA ILE A 52 -8.57 -13.25 -10.45
C ILE A 52 -10.02 -13.17 -10.00
N ASN A 53 -10.88 -12.65 -10.88
CA ASN A 53 -12.32 -12.39 -10.65
C ASN A 53 -12.58 -11.40 -9.52
N VAL A 54 -11.81 -10.32 -9.48
CA VAL A 54 -11.99 -9.20 -8.55
C VAL A 54 -12.25 -7.90 -9.31
N ASP A 55 -12.92 -6.94 -8.67
CA ASP A 55 -13.07 -5.59 -9.20
C ASP A 55 -11.84 -4.71 -8.90
N CYS A 56 -11.61 -3.68 -9.72
CA CYS A 56 -10.48 -2.77 -9.56
C CYS A 56 -10.48 -2.02 -8.22
N THR A 57 -11.65 -1.84 -7.60
CA THR A 57 -11.78 -1.16 -6.30
C THR A 57 -11.06 -1.90 -5.18
N PHE A 58 -11.18 -3.22 -5.09
CA PHE A 58 -10.49 -4.03 -4.08
C PHE A 58 -8.98 -4.08 -4.32
N ALA A 59 -8.58 -4.25 -5.59
CA ALA A 59 -7.18 -4.24 -5.99
C ALA A 59 -6.52 -2.88 -5.64
N ASN A 60 -7.16 -1.78 -6.02
CA ASN A 60 -6.64 -0.45 -5.74
C ASN A 60 -6.68 -0.11 -4.24
N ALA A 61 -7.67 -0.58 -3.50
CA ALA A 61 -7.71 -0.44 -2.05
C ALA A 61 -6.50 -1.13 -1.40
N LEU A 62 -6.22 -2.39 -1.77
CA LEU A 62 -5.05 -3.12 -1.25
C LEU A 62 -3.74 -2.39 -1.58
N ARG A 63 -3.58 -1.90 -2.82
CA ARG A 63 -2.41 -1.12 -3.24
C ARG A 63 -2.24 0.16 -2.41
N ARG A 64 -3.33 0.91 -2.18
CA ARG A 64 -3.28 2.16 -1.41
C ARG A 64 -2.93 1.92 0.05
N ILE A 65 -3.51 0.88 0.66
CA ILE A 65 -3.20 0.51 2.05
C ILE A 65 -1.73 0.15 2.21
N LEU A 66 -1.19 -0.69 1.31
CA LEU A 66 0.22 -1.09 1.33
C LEU A 66 1.17 0.12 1.33
N ILE A 67 0.86 1.14 0.54
CA ILE A 67 1.71 2.33 0.41
C ILE A 67 1.52 3.29 1.59
N ALA A 68 0.28 3.53 2.01
CA ALA A 68 -0.06 4.69 2.82
C ALA A 68 -0.56 4.39 4.23
N GLU A 69 -1.03 3.18 4.52
CA GLU A 69 -1.71 2.89 5.80
C GLU A 69 -1.09 1.78 6.62
N VAL A 70 -0.26 0.91 6.02
CA VAL A 70 0.53 -0.05 6.80
C VAL A 70 1.58 0.72 7.61
N PRO A 71 1.58 0.62 8.95
CA PRO A 71 2.47 1.44 9.77
C PRO A 71 3.91 0.95 9.74
N SER A 72 4.86 1.86 9.94
CA SER A 72 6.30 1.57 10.06
C SER A 72 6.99 2.52 11.03
N PHE A 73 8.22 2.16 11.41
CA PHE A 73 9.10 3.02 12.19
C PHE A 73 10.05 3.81 11.29
N ALA A 74 10.15 5.11 11.55
CA ALA A 74 11.14 5.98 10.96
C ALA A 74 11.58 7.05 11.96
N ILE A 75 12.76 7.64 11.73
CA ILE A 75 13.24 8.77 12.53
C ILE A 75 12.35 9.99 12.23
N ASP A 76 11.84 10.62 13.29
CA ASP A 76 10.97 11.78 13.18
C ASP A 76 11.59 13.04 13.76
N ARG A 77 12.12 12.96 14.99
CA ARG A 77 12.86 14.06 15.59
C ARG A 77 14.34 13.74 15.70
N VAL A 78 15.15 14.77 15.47
CA VAL A 78 16.60 14.71 15.62
C VAL A 78 17.00 15.87 16.52
N TYR A 79 17.54 15.56 17.69
CA TYR A 79 18.14 16.51 18.62
C TYR A 79 19.60 16.64 18.23
N LEU A 80 19.92 17.73 17.52
CA LEU A 80 21.27 17.98 17.03
C LEU A 80 22.02 18.83 18.06
N HIS A 81 23.10 18.28 18.61
CA HIS A 81 23.95 19.00 19.56
C HIS A 81 25.07 19.75 18.84
N GLN A 82 25.65 19.11 17.81
CA GLN A 82 26.76 19.65 17.06
C GLN A 82 26.77 19.08 15.64
N ASN A 83 26.90 19.97 14.64
CA ASN A 83 27.18 19.62 13.26
C ASN A 83 28.15 20.65 12.67
N THR A 84 29.39 20.22 12.46
CA THR A 84 30.42 21.04 11.81
C THR A 84 30.65 20.65 10.35
N SER A 85 29.85 19.72 9.84
CA SER A 85 29.96 19.25 8.46
C SER A 85 29.46 20.27 7.45
N VAL A 86 29.77 20.02 6.17
CA VAL A 86 29.34 20.88 5.05
C VAL A 86 27.84 20.76 4.77
N ILE A 87 27.20 19.64 5.13
CA ILE A 87 25.75 19.46 4.91
C ILE A 87 24.99 20.20 6.00
N ALA A 88 24.08 21.08 5.57
CA ALA A 88 23.20 21.82 6.47
C ALA A 88 22.28 20.89 7.29
N ASP A 89 21.96 21.34 8.50
CA ASP A 89 21.29 20.55 9.53
C ASP A 89 19.96 19.96 9.04
N GLU A 90 19.11 20.76 8.39
CA GLU A 90 17.80 20.33 7.91
C GLU A 90 17.92 19.24 6.83
N THR A 91 18.92 19.37 5.95
CA THR A 91 19.17 18.39 4.89
C THR A 91 19.69 17.08 5.50
N PHE A 92 20.58 17.18 6.49
CA PHE A 92 21.11 16.00 7.19
C PHE A 92 20.02 15.26 7.98
N CYS A 93 19.23 15.99 8.76
CA CYS A 93 18.09 15.45 9.51
C CYS A 93 17.05 14.80 8.60
N HIS A 94 16.74 15.41 7.46
CA HIS A 94 15.83 14.83 6.47
C HIS A 94 16.38 13.49 5.93
N ARG A 95 17.69 13.39 5.66
CA ARG A 95 18.32 12.12 5.24
C ARG A 95 18.24 11.05 6.31
N LEU A 96 18.48 11.40 7.58
CA LEU A 96 18.31 10.49 8.72
C LEU A 96 16.87 9.96 8.80
N GLY A 97 15.88 10.83 8.59
CA GLY A 97 14.46 10.45 8.55
C GLY A 97 14.10 9.42 7.47
N LEU A 98 14.85 9.38 6.37
CA LEU A 98 14.63 8.45 5.25
C LEU A 98 15.41 7.13 5.39
N VAL A 99 16.23 6.96 6.43
CA VAL A 99 16.91 5.68 6.69
C VAL A 99 15.88 4.67 7.18
N PRO A 100 15.65 3.56 6.46
CA PRO A 100 14.65 2.61 6.87
C PRO A 100 15.17 1.78 8.05
N LEU A 101 14.34 1.68 9.09
CA LEU A 101 14.67 1.03 10.34
C LEU A 101 14.16 -0.40 10.41
N ASN A 102 14.98 -1.22 11.06
CA ASN A 102 14.83 -2.65 11.25
C ASN A 102 14.04 -2.93 12.53
N VAL A 103 12.75 -2.60 12.52
CA VAL A 103 11.89 -2.67 13.70
C VAL A 103 10.55 -3.29 13.32
N ASP A 104 10.08 -4.23 14.13
CA ASP A 104 8.72 -4.76 14.01
C ASP A 104 7.71 -3.73 14.51
N ALA A 105 6.75 -3.38 13.65
CA ALA A 105 5.71 -2.43 13.97
C ALA A 105 4.71 -2.96 15.01
N GLU A 106 4.60 -4.29 15.21
CA GLU A 106 3.64 -4.87 16.15
C GLU A 106 4.09 -4.81 17.61
N LEU A 107 5.40 -4.73 17.85
CA LEU A 107 5.96 -4.73 19.21
C LEU A 107 5.67 -3.45 19.99
N MET A 108 5.30 -2.36 19.30
CA MET A 108 5.17 -1.03 19.89
C MET A 108 3.96 -0.24 19.38
N GLY A 109 3.52 0.68 20.23
CA GLY A 109 2.33 1.51 20.03
C GLY A 109 2.57 2.72 19.12
N PHE A 110 1.47 3.40 18.76
CA PHE A 110 1.54 4.75 18.21
C PHE A 110 1.72 5.75 19.36
N SER A 111 2.48 6.81 19.11
CA SER A 111 2.55 7.92 20.06
C SER A 111 1.25 8.74 19.99
N ASN A 112 0.60 8.93 21.14
CA ASN A 112 -0.66 9.69 21.25
C ASN A 112 -0.43 11.15 21.67
N ASN A 113 0.79 11.49 22.09
CA ASN A 113 1.14 12.80 22.62
C ASN A 113 2.07 13.53 21.66
N GLU A 114 2.19 14.84 21.83
CA GLU A 114 3.23 15.61 21.15
C GLU A 114 4.61 15.04 21.49
N LEU A 115 5.47 14.98 20.47
CA LEU A 115 6.81 14.44 20.65
C LEU A 115 7.63 15.35 21.56
N PRO A 116 8.48 14.78 22.45
CA PRO A 116 9.28 15.56 23.38
C PRO A 116 10.13 16.65 22.70
N VAL A 117 10.23 17.81 23.35
CA VAL A 117 11.08 18.92 22.88
C VAL A 117 12.52 18.77 23.41
N SER A 118 12.69 18.17 24.59
CA SER A 118 14.00 17.85 25.18
C SER A 118 14.50 16.48 24.72
N ASP A 119 15.82 16.30 24.75
CA ASP A 119 16.52 15.04 24.48
C ASP A 119 16.74 14.18 25.75
N ASP A 120 16.20 14.62 26.89
CA ASP A 120 16.23 13.91 28.17
C ASP A 120 15.56 12.54 28.06
N LEU A 121 16.25 11.49 28.52
CA LEU A 121 15.76 10.11 28.40
C LEU A 121 14.44 9.86 29.15
N ASP A 122 14.22 10.57 30.27
CA ASP A 122 13.02 10.46 31.09
C ASP A 122 11.75 11.00 30.39
N ALA A 123 11.91 11.81 29.33
CA ALA A 123 10.80 12.34 28.57
C ALA A 123 10.28 11.36 27.50
N PHE A 124 11.00 10.27 27.22
CA PHE A 124 10.60 9.29 26.20
C PHE A 124 9.78 8.14 26.78
N ASP A 125 8.69 7.78 26.09
CA ASP A 125 7.88 6.61 26.42
C ASP A 125 8.50 5.32 25.85
N PRO A 126 8.89 4.35 26.71
CA PRO A 126 9.47 3.08 26.28
C PRO A 126 8.56 2.24 25.37
N ASN A 127 7.24 2.46 25.37
CA ASN A 127 6.30 1.68 24.57
C ASN A 127 6.10 2.22 23.14
N CYS A 128 6.51 3.47 22.90
CA CYS A 128 6.21 4.20 21.66
C CYS A 128 7.46 4.76 20.97
N HIS A 129 8.56 4.96 21.70
CA HIS A 129 9.75 5.67 21.22
C HIS A 129 10.98 4.76 21.10
N LEU A 130 11.77 4.93 20.03
CA LEU A 130 13.10 4.34 19.89
C LEU A 130 14.15 5.42 19.74
N ILE A 131 15.26 5.25 20.45
CA ILE A 131 16.35 6.23 20.47
C ILE A 131 17.58 5.67 19.76
N PHE A 132 18.16 6.49 18.88
CA PHE A 132 19.41 6.19 18.20
C PHE A 132 20.38 7.36 18.39
N ASP A 133 21.54 7.10 18.98
CA ASP A 133 22.59 8.08 19.13
C ASP A 133 23.60 8.00 17.98
N LEU A 134 24.03 9.16 17.52
CA LEU A 134 25.05 9.34 16.50
C LEU A 134 26.14 10.24 17.08
N ASP A 135 27.32 9.68 17.28
CA ASP A 135 28.50 10.38 17.77
C ASP A 135 29.71 9.96 16.92
N VAL A 136 30.12 10.87 16.03
CA VAL A 136 31.21 10.63 15.08
C VAL A 136 32.09 11.86 14.96
N LYS A 137 33.39 11.65 15.15
CA LYS A 137 34.45 12.63 14.91
C LYS A 137 35.39 12.13 13.80
N ALA A 138 35.58 12.94 12.77
CA ALA A 138 36.44 12.61 11.65
C ALA A 138 37.90 12.94 11.99
N GLU A 139 38.68 11.92 12.32
CA GLU A 139 40.10 12.07 12.64
C GLU A 139 40.99 11.74 11.42
N ARG A 140 42.21 12.29 11.40
CA ARG A 140 43.23 11.90 10.41
C ARG A 140 43.57 10.42 10.62
N PRO A 141 43.54 9.58 9.58
CA PRO A 141 44.05 8.22 9.71
C PRO A 141 45.54 8.29 10.07
N VAL A 142 45.91 7.71 11.21
CA VAL A 142 47.31 7.61 11.63
C VAL A 142 47.98 6.56 10.73
N VAL A 143 48.67 7.01 9.68
CA VAL A 143 49.52 6.13 8.89
C VAL A 143 50.80 5.85 9.69
N MET A 144 50.85 4.70 10.36
CA MET A 144 52.10 4.15 10.90
C MET A 144 52.90 3.57 9.72
N GLY A 145 53.74 4.39 9.10
CA GLY A 145 54.66 3.97 8.05
C GLY A 145 55.77 5.00 7.87
N ASP A 146 56.97 4.67 8.35
CA ASP A 146 58.22 5.32 7.95
C ASP A 146 58.37 5.25 6.43
N GLY A 147 58.47 6.39 5.76
CA GLY A 147 58.76 6.42 4.34
C GLY A 147 58.27 7.68 3.64
N ASP A 148 59.21 8.61 3.52
CA ASP A 148 59.18 9.80 2.67
C ASP A 148 58.48 9.56 1.31
N GLY A 149 57.45 10.35 1.02
CA GLY A 149 56.67 10.20 -0.21
C GLY A 149 55.47 11.13 -0.23
N LEU A 150 55.71 12.42 -0.52
CA LEU A 150 54.72 13.42 -0.89
C LEU A 150 53.85 12.92 -2.06
N SER A 151 52.82 12.15 -1.76
CA SER A 151 51.72 11.86 -2.66
C SER A 151 50.62 12.88 -2.36
N LYS A 152 50.42 13.78 -3.32
CA LYS A 152 49.39 14.83 -3.39
C LYS A 152 48.28 14.67 -2.34
N ASP A 153 48.18 15.67 -1.45
CA ASP A 153 47.07 15.91 -0.53
C ASP A 153 45.72 15.65 -1.21
N SER A 154 45.27 14.39 -1.14
CA SER A 154 43.89 14.07 -1.46
C SER A 154 43.11 14.49 -0.23
N PHE A 155 42.23 15.48 -0.37
CA PHE A 155 41.25 15.81 0.66
C PHE A 155 40.48 14.54 1.01
N GLN A 156 40.94 13.83 2.03
CA GLN A 156 40.39 12.52 2.37
C GLN A 156 39.10 12.75 3.15
N SER A 157 37.99 12.78 2.41
CA SER A 157 36.66 12.84 3.03
C SER A 157 36.37 11.51 3.73
N VAL A 158 35.98 11.56 5.00
CA VAL A 158 35.55 10.40 5.77
C VAL A 158 34.06 10.16 5.52
N PRO A 159 33.65 9.05 4.87
CA PRO A 159 32.24 8.77 4.65
C PRO A 159 31.56 8.34 5.95
N LEU A 160 30.45 9.01 6.28
CA LEU A 160 29.57 8.64 7.37
C LEU A 160 28.44 7.76 6.84
N TYR A 161 28.34 6.53 7.36
CA TYR A 161 27.31 5.58 6.96
C TYR A 161 26.24 5.39 8.03
N SER A 162 25.09 4.83 7.63
CA SER A 162 23.99 4.48 8.53
C SER A 162 24.38 3.53 9.65
N SER A 163 25.38 2.66 9.47
CA SER A 163 25.91 1.79 10.52
C SER A 163 26.40 2.53 11.77
N SER A 164 26.64 3.84 11.67
CA SER A 164 27.04 4.67 12.80
C SER A 164 25.88 5.01 13.75
N LEU A 165 24.62 4.77 13.36
CA LEU A 165 23.46 4.93 14.24
C LEU A 165 23.44 3.80 15.27
N LYS A 166 23.61 4.15 16.55
CA LYS A 166 23.62 3.18 17.66
C LYS A 166 22.31 3.26 18.42
N TRP A 167 21.60 2.13 18.51
CA TRP A 167 20.40 2.05 19.32
C TRP A 167 20.73 2.19 20.81
N VAL A 168 19.98 3.04 21.50
CA VAL A 168 20.02 3.22 22.95
C VAL A 168 18.70 2.69 23.52
N PRO A 169 18.72 1.56 24.25
CA PRO A 169 17.49 0.96 24.76
C PRO A 169 16.90 1.80 25.90
N LEU A 170 15.59 2.03 25.85
CA LEU A 170 14.83 2.57 26.99
C LEU A 170 14.48 1.44 27.98
N PRO A 171 14.13 1.77 29.25
CA PRO A 171 13.80 0.78 30.27
C PRO A 171 12.76 -0.25 29.78
N GLY A 172 13.09 -1.55 29.87
CA GLY A 172 12.24 -2.66 29.44
C GLY A 172 12.30 -3.02 27.95
N GLN A 173 12.90 -2.19 27.10
CA GLN A 173 13.02 -2.51 25.67
C GLN A 173 14.06 -3.60 25.41
N GLU A 174 15.14 -3.65 26.21
CA GLU A 174 16.17 -4.69 26.05
C GLU A 174 15.53 -6.07 26.03
N ASP A 175 14.67 -6.39 27.00
CA ASP A 175 14.01 -7.69 27.11
C ASP A 175 13.09 -8.01 25.92
N ASN A 176 12.40 -7.01 25.36
CA ASN A 176 11.52 -7.18 24.19
C ASN A 176 12.32 -7.54 22.92
N PHE A 177 13.55 -7.00 22.78
CA PHE A 177 14.40 -7.21 21.61
C PHE A 177 15.54 -8.22 21.84
N ARG A 178 15.74 -8.72 23.08
CA ARG A 178 16.84 -9.64 23.45
C ARG A 178 16.72 -11.04 22.88
N ALA A 179 15.50 -11.47 22.57
CA ALA A 179 15.21 -12.86 22.22
C ALA A 179 15.85 -13.32 20.88
N ASP A 180 16.26 -12.38 20.02
CA ASP A 180 16.90 -12.69 18.75
C ASP A 180 17.98 -11.64 18.45
N CYS A 181 19.26 -12.01 18.56
CA CYS A 181 20.39 -11.10 18.36
C CYS A 181 20.45 -10.51 16.93
N THR A 182 19.79 -11.14 15.95
CA THR A 182 19.66 -10.62 14.59
C THR A 182 18.60 -9.52 14.48
N ARG A 183 17.82 -9.30 15.56
CA ARG A 183 16.65 -8.45 15.58
C ARG A 183 16.78 -7.16 16.40
N GLN A 184 18.00 -6.67 16.57
CA GLN A 184 18.19 -5.40 17.26
C GLN A 184 17.67 -4.23 16.39
N PRO A 185 16.98 -3.25 16.99
CA PRO A 185 16.63 -2.01 16.32
C PRO A 185 17.88 -1.36 15.72
N GLY A 186 17.79 -0.99 14.45
CA GLY A 186 18.92 -0.41 13.72
C GLY A 186 18.57 -0.11 12.27
N PRO A 187 19.49 0.46 11.48
CA PRO A 187 19.29 0.62 10.05
C PRO A 187 19.26 -0.75 9.35
N ILE A 188 18.36 -0.93 8.38
CA ILE A 188 18.28 -2.19 7.61
C ILE A 188 19.55 -2.42 6.80
N ASN A 189 20.03 -1.38 6.12
CA ASN A 189 21.28 -1.40 5.40
C ASN A 189 22.26 -0.45 6.08
N GLY A 190 23.34 -1.00 6.63
CA GLY A 190 24.40 -0.23 7.30
C GLY A 190 25.33 0.55 6.36
N LYS A 191 25.19 0.39 5.04
CA LYS A 191 26.05 1.04 4.02
C LYS A 191 25.41 2.26 3.36
N ILE A 192 24.28 2.75 3.88
CA ILE A 192 23.64 3.95 3.35
C ILE A 192 24.52 5.15 3.71
N LEU A 193 25.03 5.87 2.70
CA LEU A 193 25.84 7.05 2.92
C LEU A 193 24.95 8.20 3.44
N LEU A 194 25.27 8.72 4.62
CA LEU A 194 24.56 9.83 5.26
C LEU A 194 25.25 11.16 4.95
N ASN A 195 26.56 11.23 5.17
CA ASN A 195 27.35 12.45 5.01
C ASN A 195 28.80 12.11 4.59
N LYS A 196 29.56 13.11 4.14
CA LYS A 196 31.00 13.03 3.93
C LYS A 196 31.65 14.13 4.75
N LEU A 197 32.43 13.73 5.74
CA LEU A 197 33.07 14.62 6.70
C LEU A 197 34.48 15.00 6.22
N ALA A 198 34.88 16.24 6.43
CA ALA A 198 36.28 16.62 6.38
C ALA A 198 36.99 16.21 7.68
N VAL A 199 38.31 16.11 7.64
CA VAL A 199 39.09 15.89 8.87
C VAL A 199 38.86 17.05 9.84
N GLY A 200 38.49 16.73 11.07
CA GLY A 200 38.20 17.68 12.13
C GLY A 200 36.70 17.89 12.34
N ASP A 201 35.86 17.52 11.37
CA ASP A 201 34.41 17.62 11.51
C ASP A 201 33.90 16.61 12.56
N GLU A 202 32.88 17.01 13.27
CA GLU A 202 32.18 16.22 14.27
C GLU A 202 30.66 16.38 14.09
N ILE A 203 29.94 15.27 14.32
CA ILE A 203 28.48 15.21 14.35
C ILE A 203 28.07 14.50 15.63
N GLN A 204 27.26 15.18 16.44
CA GLN A 204 26.63 14.65 17.63
C GLN A 204 25.13 14.90 17.58
N ALA A 205 24.34 13.83 17.53
CA ALA A 205 22.89 13.90 17.45
C ALA A 205 22.22 12.72 18.15
N ARG A 206 21.04 12.97 18.72
CA ARG A 206 20.12 11.94 19.19
C ARG A 206 18.89 11.90 18.30
N CYS A 207 18.55 10.73 17.79
CA CYS A 207 17.42 10.53 16.88
C CYS A 207 16.30 9.77 17.59
N LEU A 208 15.10 10.34 17.55
CA LEU A 208 13.87 9.72 18.03
C LEU A 208 13.09 9.13 16.83
N ALA A 209 12.91 7.82 16.84
CA ALA A 209 12.08 7.10 15.90
C ALA A 209 10.72 6.73 16.51
N VAL A 210 9.68 6.90 15.70
CA VAL A 210 8.28 6.67 16.10
C VAL A 210 7.55 5.86 15.05
N LYS A 211 6.43 5.28 15.45
CA LYS A 211 5.52 4.58 14.56
C LYS A 211 4.62 5.58 13.83
N GLY A 212 4.65 5.53 12.50
CA GLY A 212 3.82 6.37 11.63
C GLY A 212 3.25 5.60 10.45
N VAL A 213 2.49 6.28 9.60
CA VAL A 213 1.86 5.71 8.39
C VAL A 213 2.28 6.50 7.15
N GLY A 214 2.39 5.83 6.00
CA GLY A 214 2.85 6.44 4.76
C GLY A 214 1.97 7.60 4.24
N ARG A 215 0.72 7.70 4.70
CA ARG A 215 -0.20 8.80 4.39
C ARG A 215 0.24 10.12 5.00
N ASP A 216 0.91 10.08 6.14
CA ASP A 216 1.48 11.25 6.80
C ASP A 216 2.78 11.68 6.11
N HIS A 217 3.72 10.74 5.98
CA HIS A 217 4.98 10.99 5.28
C HIS A 217 5.49 9.74 4.58
N ALA A 218 6.05 9.90 3.38
CA ALA A 218 6.54 8.78 2.55
C ALA A 218 7.63 7.93 3.24
N LYS A 219 8.38 8.52 4.19
CA LYS A 219 9.37 7.81 5.03
C LYS A 219 8.77 6.64 5.82
N PHE A 220 7.46 6.69 6.09
CA PHE A 220 6.75 5.64 6.78
C PHE A 220 6.16 4.58 5.84
N SER A 221 6.38 4.67 4.53
CA SER A 221 5.94 3.62 3.61
C SER A 221 6.81 2.36 3.80
N PRO A 222 6.23 1.18 4.09
CA PRO A 222 7.02 -0.03 4.30
C PRO A 222 7.38 -0.76 3.01
N VAL A 223 6.81 -0.32 1.87
CA VAL A 223 7.01 -0.89 0.55
C VAL A 223 7.93 0.00 -0.27
N SER A 224 8.84 -0.63 -1.02
CA SER A 224 9.63 0.08 -2.04
C SER A 224 8.74 0.38 -3.24
N ALA A 225 8.03 -0.65 -3.70
CA ALA A 225 7.05 -0.56 -4.77
C ALA A 225 5.86 -1.48 -4.50
N ALA A 226 4.66 -0.96 -4.70
CA ALA A 226 3.44 -1.75 -4.70
C ALA A 226 2.56 -1.30 -5.86
N PHE A 227 2.45 -2.14 -6.89
CA PHE A 227 1.67 -1.84 -8.08
C PHE A 227 1.01 -3.10 -8.62
N TYR A 228 0.06 -2.90 -9.52
CA TYR A 228 -0.55 -3.99 -10.26
C TYR A 228 -0.65 -3.65 -11.74
N LYS A 229 -0.69 -4.70 -12.56
CA LYS A 229 -0.98 -4.64 -13.99
C LYS A 229 -2.19 -5.50 -14.28
N LEU A 230 -2.99 -5.13 -15.28
CA LEU A 230 -4.04 -6.01 -15.78
C LEU A 230 -3.39 -7.07 -16.67
N LEU A 231 -3.86 -8.31 -16.60
CA LEU A 231 -3.38 -9.35 -17.52
C LEU A 231 -3.75 -8.94 -18.96
N PRO A 232 -2.78 -8.75 -19.85
CA PRO A 232 -3.06 -8.56 -21.26
C PRO A 232 -3.59 -9.86 -21.88
N SER A 233 -4.43 -9.71 -22.87
CA SER A 233 -4.99 -10.81 -23.65
C SER A 233 -4.87 -10.41 -25.11
N ILE A 234 -4.26 -11.31 -25.88
CA ILE A 234 -3.89 -11.05 -27.27
C ILE A 234 -4.71 -12.02 -28.12
N GLU A 235 -5.55 -11.47 -28.98
CA GLU A 235 -6.29 -12.23 -29.99
C GLU A 235 -5.71 -11.95 -31.37
N ILE A 236 -5.32 -13.02 -32.06
CA ILE A 236 -4.90 -12.96 -33.47
C ILE A 236 -6.11 -13.39 -34.30
N ARG A 237 -6.66 -12.46 -35.08
CA ARG A 237 -7.72 -12.71 -36.04
C ARG A 237 -7.10 -13.30 -37.31
N GLY A 238 -7.56 -14.49 -37.68
CA GLY A 238 -7.04 -15.19 -38.86
C GLY A 238 -5.72 -15.92 -38.61
N THR A 239 -5.07 -16.37 -39.68
CA THR A 239 -3.80 -17.11 -39.61
C THR A 239 -2.66 -16.26 -40.14
N VAL A 240 -1.74 -15.87 -39.25
CA VAL A 240 -0.53 -15.14 -39.59
C VAL A 240 0.60 -16.15 -39.85
N ARG A 241 1.19 -16.13 -41.05
CA ARG A 241 2.20 -17.11 -41.50
C ARG A 241 3.45 -16.47 -42.09
N GLY A 242 4.56 -17.21 -42.09
CA GLY A 242 5.77 -16.87 -42.82
C GLY A 242 6.48 -15.63 -42.27
N GLU A 243 6.86 -14.69 -43.15
CA GLU A 243 7.57 -13.47 -42.75
C GLU A 243 6.72 -12.57 -41.85
N LEU A 244 5.40 -12.52 -42.10
CA LEU A 244 4.48 -11.74 -41.27
C LEU A 244 4.41 -12.29 -39.84
N ALA A 245 4.52 -13.62 -39.65
CA ALA A 245 4.59 -14.25 -38.34
C ALA A 245 5.88 -13.88 -37.59
N LYS A 246 7.02 -13.83 -38.29
CA LYS A 246 8.30 -13.39 -37.71
C LYS A 246 8.29 -11.89 -37.38
N LYS A 247 7.67 -11.07 -38.23
CA LYS A 247 7.46 -9.63 -38.00
C LYS A 247 6.56 -9.39 -36.79
N LEU A 248 5.48 -10.16 -36.67
CA LEU A 248 4.60 -10.17 -35.50
C LEU A 248 5.38 -10.55 -34.24
N GLN A 249 6.16 -11.62 -34.28
CA GLN A 249 6.98 -12.04 -33.14
C GLN A 249 7.98 -10.96 -32.69
N ARG A 250 8.62 -10.24 -33.62
CA ARG A 250 9.53 -9.12 -33.31
C ARG A 250 8.81 -7.90 -32.74
N SER A 251 7.51 -7.76 -32.97
CA SER A 251 6.70 -6.65 -32.48
C SER A 251 6.31 -6.82 -31.00
N PHE A 252 6.59 -7.97 -30.38
CA PHE A 252 6.29 -8.26 -28.98
C PHE A 252 7.55 -8.67 -28.20
N ALA A 253 7.45 -8.66 -26.88
CA ALA A 253 8.52 -9.18 -26.02
C ALA A 253 8.78 -10.67 -26.28
N LYS A 254 10.02 -11.10 -26.01
CA LYS A 254 10.43 -12.50 -26.19
C LYS A 254 9.56 -13.41 -25.31
N GLY A 255 9.00 -14.47 -25.90
CA GLY A 255 8.13 -15.43 -25.21
C GLY A 255 6.63 -15.15 -25.33
N VAL A 256 6.22 -13.95 -25.77
CA VAL A 256 4.79 -13.61 -25.94
C VAL A 256 4.18 -14.33 -27.13
N ILE A 257 4.83 -14.22 -28.29
CA ILE A 257 4.41 -14.88 -29.53
C ILE A 257 5.40 -15.99 -29.87
N ASN A 258 4.88 -17.20 -30.05
CA ASN A 258 5.63 -18.32 -30.56
C ASN A 258 5.34 -18.51 -32.05
N VAL A 259 6.37 -18.86 -32.82
CA VAL A 259 6.24 -19.18 -34.24
C VAL A 259 6.70 -20.61 -34.42
N ASP A 260 5.80 -21.50 -34.80
CA ASP A 260 6.13 -22.91 -35.00
C ASP A 260 7.12 -23.04 -36.17
N PRO A 261 8.31 -23.66 -35.97
CA PRO A 261 9.31 -23.80 -37.01
C PRO A 261 8.82 -24.63 -38.22
N ARG A 262 7.88 -25.56 -38.03
CA ARG A 262 7.37 -26.43 -39.11
C ARG A 262 6.26 -25.75 -39.90
N THR A 263 5.25 -25.23 -39.21
CA THR A 263 4.07 -24.64 -39.87
C THR A 263 4.24 -23.15 -40.20
N GLN A 264 5.24 -22.49 -39.61
CA GLN A 264 5.48 -21.04 -39.71
C GLN A 264 4.26 -20.19 -39.27
N ILE A 265 3.36 -20.74 -38.45
CA ILE A 265 2.19 -20.05 -37.91
C ILE A 265 2.57 -19.39 -36.58
N ALA A 266 2.17 -18.12 -36.40
CA ALA A 266 2.27 -17.43 -35.11
C ALA A 266 1.10 -17.82 -34.18
N THR A 267 1.42 -18.15 -32.93
CA THR A 267 0.45 -18.38 -31.85
C THR A 267 0.84 -17.57 -30.62
N VAL A 268 -0.15 -17.19 -29.82
CA VAL A 268 0.09 -16.54 -28.52
C VAL A 268 0.52 -17.61 -27.52
N ALA A 269 1.72 -17.47 -26.96
CA ALA A 269 2.26 -18.39 -25.97
C ALA A 269 1.94 -17.92 -24.55
N ASP A 270 2.65 -16.90 -24.06
CA ASP A 270 2.37 -16.29 -22.76
C ASP A 270 2.13 -14.78 -22.89
N PRO A 271 0.87 -14.33 -22.85
CA PRO A 271 0.58 -12.90 -22.93
C PRO A 271 1.09 -12.13 -21.70
N ARG A 272 1.32 -12.78 -20.55
CA ARG A 272 1.79 -12.12 -19.30
C ARG A 272 3.09 -11.34 -19.50
N LEU A 273 3.96 -11.83 -20.39
CA LEU A 273 5.27 -11.24 -20.68
C LEU A 273 5.19 -9.98 -21.54
N ASP A 274 4.01 -9.63 -22.05
CA ASP A 274 3.84 -8.41 -22.85
C ASP A 274 4.05 -7.16 -22.00
N ASN A 275 4.87 -6.24 -22.53
CA ASN A 275 5.17 -4.97 -21.90
C ASN A 275 4.23 -3.84 -22.35
N GLY A 276 3.26 -4.14 -23.23
CA GLY A 276 2.31 -3.16 -23.74
C GLY A 276 2.95 -2.15 -24.70
N SER A 277 4.04 -2.50 -25.39
CA SER A 277 4.73 -1.61 -26.34
C SER A 277 3.87 -1.15 -27.52
N ARG A 278 2.85 -1.94 -27.89
CA ARG A 278 1.95 -1.68 -29.04
C ARG A 278 2.67 -1.52 -30.38
N GLU A 279 3.88 -2.08 -30.53
CA GLU A 279 4.66 -1.94 -31.77
C GLU A 279 3.93 -2.53 -32.99
N HIS A 280 3.13 -3.59 -32.79
CA HIS A 280 2.32 -4.20 -33.85
C HIS A 280 1.37 -3.21 -34.55
N LEU A 281 0.92 -2.14 -33.88
CA LEU A 281 0.05 -1.13 -34.47
C LEU A 281 0.77 -0.23 -35.49
N ARG A 282 2.12 -0.17 -35.45
CA ARG A 282 2.90 0.57 -36.44
C ARG A 282 2.95 -0.13 -37.80
N HIS A 283 2.58 -1.39 -37.85
CA HIS A 283 2.54 -2.17 -39.08
C HIS A 283 1.08 -2.28 -39.57
N PRO A 284 0.71 -1.62 -40.69
CA PRO A 284 -0.66 -1.64 -41.20
C PRO A 284 -1.20 -3.05 -41.45
N GLU A 285 -0.32 -3.97 -41.88
CA GLU A 285 -0.63 -5.38 -42.12
C GLU A 285 -1.04 -6.15 -40.85
N LEU A 286 -0.60 -5.69 -39.66
CA LEU A 286 -0.84 -6.36 -38.38
C LEU A 286 -1.89 -5.65 -37.53
N ALA A 287 -2.14 -4.36 -37.79
CA ALA A 287 -3.03 -3.52 -37.00
C ALA A 287 -4.47 -4.09 -36.93
N ASP A 288 -5.00 -4.58 -38.05
CA ASP A 288 -6.35 -5.16 -38.11
C ASP A 288 -6.40 -6.65 -37.70
N LEU A 289 -5.25 -7.32 -37.73
CA LEU A 289 -5.13 -8.75 -37.44
C LEU A 289 -4.95 -9.04 -35.95
N VAL A 290 -4.37 -8.11 -35.19
CA VAL A 290 -3.98 -8.35 -33.80
C VAL A 290 -4.73 -7.38 -32.89
N HIS A 291 -5.53 -7.94 -31.99
CA HIS A 291 -6.21 -7.18 -30.96
C HIS A 291 -5.63 -7.50 -29.60
N VAL A 292 -5.07 -6.49 -28.95
CA VAL A 292 -4.62 -6.55 -27.57
C VAL A 292 -5.67 -5.87 -26.69
N PHE A 293 -6.13 -6.59 -25.67
CA PHE A 293 -7.06 -6.10 -24.66
C PHE A 293 -6.53 -6.40 -23.27
N LEU A 294 -7.01 -5.64 -22.29
CA LEU A 294 -6.69 -5.88 -20.88
C LEU A 294 -7.89 -6.52 -20.21
N ASN A 295 -7.66 -7.60 -19.46
CA ASN A 295 -8.72 -8.25 -18.69
C ASN A 295 -8.98 -7.47 -17.39
N PRO A 296 -10.12 -6.77 -17.24
CA PRO A 296 -10.41 -5.93 -16.08
C PRO A 296 -10.62 -6.73 -14.78
N ARG A 297 -10.72 -8.06 -14.85
CA ARG A 297 -10.95 -8.96 -13.70
C ARG A 297 -9.71 -9.74 -13.28
N HIS A 298 -8.56 -9.53 -13.93
CA HIS A 298 -7.33 -10.25 -13.63
C HIS A 298 -6.20 -9.25 -13.39
N PHE A 299 -5.78 -9.14 -12.13
CA PHE A 299 -4.72 -8.25 -11.70
C PHE A 299 -3.48 -9.04 -11.32
N ILE A 300 -2.34 -8.63 -11.85
CA ILE A 300 -1.01 -9.11 -11.51
C ILE A 300 -0.42 -8.11 -10.54
N PHE A 301 -0.29 -8.48 -9.27
CA PHE A 301 0.29 -7.66 -8.22
C PHE A 301 1.77 -7.95 -8.04
N THR A 302 2.54 -6.88 -7.85
CA THR A 302 3.94 -6.93 -7.43
C THR A 302 4.08 -6.06 -6.19
N VAL A 303 4.60 -6.65 -5.12
CA VAL A 303 4.86 -5.96 -3.85
C VAL A 303 6.29 -6.22 -3.42
N GLU A 304 7.06 -5.14 -3.28
CA GLU A 304 8.46 -5.13 -2.87
C GLU A 304 8.59 -4.50 -1.48
N THR A 305 9.24 -5.17 -0.56
CA THR A 305 9.46 -4.70 0.82
C THR A 305 10.79 -3.97 0.96
N ILE A 306 10.85 -2.96 1.84
CA ILE A 306 12.10 -2.30 2.23
C ILE A 306 12.81 -3.10 3.34
N ALA A 307 12.06 -3.90 4.11
CA ALA A 307 12.52 -4.58 5.32
C ALA A 307 12.23 -6.09 5.27
N PRO A 308 12.97 -6.87 4.45
CA PRO A 308 12.65 -8.28 4.18
C PRO A 308 12.72 -9.18 5.43
N ILE A 309 13.59 -8.86 6.39
CA ILE A 309 13.81 -9.69 7.59
C ILE A 309 12.55 -9.72 8.49
N TYR A 310 11.93 -8.58 8.74
CA TYR A 310 10.80 -8.46 9.69
C TYR A 310 9.47 -8.38 8.98
N ARG A 311 9.47 -7.76 7.80
CA ARG A 311 8.26 -7.52 7.01
C ARG A 311 8.47 -8.13 5.64
N PRO A 312 8.53 -9.46 5.55
CA PRO A 312 8.55 -10.13 4.26
C PRO A 312 7.28 -9.76 3.50
N PRO A 313 7.34 -9.75 2.16
CA PRO A 313 6.30 -9.17 1.33
C PRO A 313 4.94 -9.88 1.47
N ASP A 314 4.92 -11.18 1.78
CA ASP A 314 3.68 -11.92 2.04
C ASP A 314 3.01 -11.53 3.37
N VAL A 315 3.79 -11.11 4.36
CA VAL A 315 3.29 -10.61 5.64
C VAL A 315 2.75 -9.19 5.47
N LEU A 316 3.42 -8.32 4.70
CA LEU A 316 2.92 -6.98 4.38
C LEU A 316 1.55 -7.02 3.70
N VAL A 317 1.34 -7.91 2.74
CA VAL A 317 0.03 -8.08 2.09
C VAL A 317 -1.04 -8.52 3.10
N LYS A 318 -0.71 -9.38 4.06
CA LYS A 318 -1.64 -9.76 5.14
C LYS A 318 -1.99 -8.58 6.04
N TYR A 319 -0.99 -7.78 6.43
CA TYR A 319 -1.22 -6.58 7.24
C TYR A 319 -2.08 -5.55 6.53
N ALA A 320 -1.87 -5.35 5.22
CA ALA A 320 -2.73 -4.45 4.45
C ALA A 320 -4.19 -4.92 4.42
N ILE A 321 -4.43 -6.23 4.30
CA ILE A 321 -5.78 -6.77 4.42
C ILE A 321 -6.35 -6.56 5.83
N ASP A 322 -5.51 -6.74 6.87
CA ASP A 322 -5.92 -6.56 8.27
C ASP A 322 -6.26 -5.12 8.63
N VAL A 323 -5.58 -4.14 8.03
CA VAL A 323 -5.94 -2.73 8.15
C VAL A 323 -7.37 -2.48 7.63
N MET A 324 -7.73 -3.03 6.47
CA MET A 324 -9.09 -2.90 5.94
C MET A 324 -10.12 -3.61 6.83
N LEU A 325 -9.79 -4.79 7.36
CA LEU A 325 -10.67 -5.52 8.28
C LEU A 325 -10.88 -4.76 9.59
N SER A 326 -9.83 -4.14 10.12
CA SER A 326 -9.87 -3.28 11.31
C SER A 326 -10.78 -2.07 11.07
N LYS A 327 -10.65 -1.41 9.92
CA LYS A 327 -11.58 -0.33 9.49
C LYS A 327 -13.03 -0.78 9.46
N CYS A 328 -13.31 -1.91 8.80
CA CYS A 328 -14.67 -2.44 8.74
C CYS A 328 -15.22 -2.76 10.14
N ALA A 329 -14.43 -3.42 10.99
CA ALA A 329 -14.83 -3.75 12.35
C ALA A 329 -15.10 -2.49 13.20
N HIS A 330 -14.25 -1.48 13.06
CA HIS A 330 -14.38 -0.20 13.74
C HIS A 330 -15.69 0.52 13.38
N TYR A 331 -15.96 0.68 12.08
CA TYR A 331 -17.19 1.36 11.64
C TYR A 331 -18.45 0.53 11.89
N LEU A 332 -18.38 -0.80 11.84
CA LEU A 332 -19.49 -1.66 12.27
C LEU A 332 -19.82 -1.42 13.74
N ALA A 333 -18.81 -1.36 14.61
CA ALA A 333 -19.01 -1.11 16.04
C ALA A 333 -19.62 0.28 16.33
N ILE A 334 -19.42 1.27 15.46
CA ILE A 334 -20.08 2.59 15.56
C ILE A 334 -21.53 2.50 15.08
N VAL A 335 -21.75 1.90 13.91
CA VAL A 335 -23.08 1.80 13.27
C VAL A 335 -24.05 0.92 14.06
N GLU A 336 -23.55 -0.05 14.81
CA GLU A 336 -24.35 -0.95 15.64
C GLU A 336 -24.72 -0.38 17.02
N ARG A 337 -24.20 0.81 17.37
CA ARG A 337 -24.61 1.45 18.63
C ARG A 337 -26.08 1.88 18.55
N PRO A 338 -26.88 1.67 19.60
CA PRO A 338 -28.32 1.93 19.57
C PRO A 338 -28.66 3.42 19.40
N ASP A 339 -27.77 4.32 19.82
CA ASP A 339 -27.90 5.78 19.73
C ASP A 339 -27.57 6.36 18.34
N PHE A 340 -26.89 5.59 17.48
CA PHE A 340 -26.42 6.07 16.18
C PHE A 340 -27.57 6.45 15.21
N SER A 341 -28.76 5.85 15.38
CA SER A 341 -29.91 6.07 14.50
C SER A 341 -30.84 7.23 14.91
N VAL A 342 -30.57 7.91 16.03
CA VAL A 342 -31.53 8.81 16.70
C VAL A 342 -31.34 10.30 16.33
N GLY A 343 -30.31 10.66 15.56
CA GLY A 343 -30.07 12.04 15.13
C GLY A 343 -31.05 12.55 14.07
N LEU A 344 -32.31 12.83 14.44
CA LEU A 344 -33.19 13.69 13.66
C LEU A 344 -32.82 15.15 13.93
N PRO A 345 -32.45 15.96 12.92
CA PRO A 345 -32.51 17.41 13.08
C PRO A 345 -33.98 17.81 13.14
N SER A 346 -34.38 18.42 14.26
CA SER A 346 -35.66 19.12 14.37
C SER A 346 -35.64 20.36 13.46
N CYS A 347 -36.64 20.44 12.58
CA CYS A 347 -37.03 21.55 11.70
C CYS A 347 -36.37 21.66 10.31
N PRO A 348 -37.16 21.89 9.22
CA PRO A 348 -36.65 22.00 7.85
C PRO A 348 -36.27 23.44 7.41
N ASP A 349 -36.39 24.47 8.25
CA ASP A 349 -36.28 25.87 7.83
C ASP A 349 -35.30 26.70 8.67
N VAL A 350 -34.03 26.31 8.73
CA VAL A 350 -32.97 27.20 9.22
C VAL A 350 -31.77 27.11 8.29
N ASP A 351 -31.43 28.24 7.67
CA ASP A 351 -30.14 28.47 7.02
C ASP A 351 -29.03 28.13 8.03
N VAL A 352 -28.32 27.02 7.80
CA VAL A 352 -27.28 26.55 8.73
C VAL A 352 -26.02 27.40 8.54
N SER A 353 -26.05 28.61 9.09
CA SER A 353 -24.84 29.31 9.50
C SER A 353 -24.43 28.83 10.89
N LEU A 354 -23.29 28.13 10.97
CA LEU A 354 -22.32 28.19 12.06
C LEU A 354 -22.76 27.93 13.53
N ALA A 355 -23.82 27.16 13.80
CA ALA A 355 -24.19 26.84 15.18
C ALA A 355 -24.46 25.34 15.40
N ASP A 356 -23.40 24.59 15.71
CA ASP A 356 -23.42 23.44 16.65
C ASP A 356 -21.97 22.96 16.90
N ILE A 357 -21.15 23.82 17.53
CA ILE A 357 -19.74 23.55 17.90
C ILE A 357 -19.65 22.91 19.32
N GLY A 358 -20.75 22.34 19.83
CA GLY A 358 -20.86 21.93 21.24
C GLY A 358 -20.58 20.46 21.58
N ASN A 359 -20.54 19.55 20.61
CA ASN A 359 -20.52 18.09 20.86
C ASN A 359 -19.56 17.30 19.95
N GLU A 360 -18.53 17.95 19.38
CA GLU A 360 -17.63 17.32 18.41
C GLU A 360 -16.64 16.29 19.02
N GLU A 361 -16.31 16.39 20.31
CA GLU A 361 -15.26 15.54 20.91
C GLU A 361 -15.70 14.08 21.16
N THR A 362 -16.99 13.80 21.36
CA THR A 362 -17.46 12.47 21.78
C THR A 362 -17.60 11.45 20.65
N ARG A 363 -17.48 11.86 19.38
CA ARG A 363 -17.62 10.98 18.20
C ARG A 363 -16.31 10.64 17.51
N ARG A 364 -15.21 11.23 17.96
CA ARG A 364 -13.88 11.03 17.38
C ARG A 364 -13.14 9.94 18.16
N THR A 365 -12.65 8.94 17.46
CA THR A 365 -11.91 7.79 18.01
C THR A 365 -10.60 7.63 17.25
N THR A 366 -9.64 6.87 17.79
CA THR A 366 -8.37 6.62 17.11
C THR A 366 -8.37 5.27 16.39
N LEU A 367 -7.98 5.26 15.12
CA LEU A 367 -7.77 4.05 14.33
C LEU A 367 -6.41 4.15 13.63
N ASN A 368 -5.53 3.19 13.89
CA ASN A 368 -4.17 3.12 13.32
C ASN A 368 -3.37 4.43 13.51
N GLY A 369 -3.45 5.03 14.71
CA GLY A 369 -2.74 6.26 15.04
C GLY A 369 -3.38 7.53 14.50
N ARG A 370 -4.60 7.47 13.94
CA ARG A 370 -5.30 8.63 13.37
C ARG A 370 -6.66 8.83 13.97
N VAL A 371 -7.08 10.09 14.07
CA VAL A 371 -8.43 10.44 14.50
C VAL A 371 -9.40 10.14 13.35
N VAL A 372 -10.38 9.29 13.64
CA VAL A 372 -11.45 8.89 12.73
C VAL A 372 -12.80 9.12 13.39
N GLY A 373 -13.83 9.33 12.58
CA GLY A 373 -15.19 9.52 13.04
C GLY A 373 -16.20 9.17 11.95
N LEU A 374 -17.44 8.96 12.37
CA LEU A 374 -18.56 8.71 11.49
C LEU A 374 -19.77 9.49 11.98
N ASP A 375 -20.21 10.45 11.17
CA ASP A 375 -21.41 11.23 11.41
C ASP A 375 -22.49 10.87 10.39
N VAL A 376 -23.75 10.98 10.80
CA VAL A 376 -24.91 10.77 9.93
C VAL A 376 -25.85 11.97 10.02
N LEU A 377 -26.30 12.42 8.85
CA LEU A 377 -27.37 13.40 8.69
C LEU A 377 -28.48 12.76 7.84
N PHE A 378 -29.64 12.51 8.45
CA PHE A 378 -30.79 12.04 7.70
C PHE A 378 -31.49 13.18 7.00
N VAL A 379 -31.72 13.01 5.69
CA VAL A 379 -32.41 14.00 4.87
C VAL A 379 -33.92 13.74 4.87
N SER A 380 -34.33 12.48 5.03
CA SER A 380 -35.73 12.08 4.99
C SER A 380 -36.24 11.60 6.36
N PRO A 381 -37.49 11.92 6.74
CA PRO A 381 -38.08 11.51 8.02
C PRO A 381 -38.30 9.99 8.11
N ASP A 382 -38.33 9.29 6.97
CA ASP A 382 -38.40 7.83 6.88
C ASP A 382 -37.03 7.14 7.07
N LEU A 383 -35.95 7.91 7.29
CA LEU A 383 -34.57 7.45 7.46
C LEU A 383 -34.00 6.68 6.25
N ARG A 384 -34.68 6.70 5.09
CA ARG A 384 -34.26 5.98 3.87
C ARG A 384 -33.22 6.73 3.05
N ARG A 385 -33.06 8.03 3.29
CA ARG A 385 -32.03 8.87 2.68
C ARG A 385 -31.16 9.50 3.78
N GLY A 386 -29.88 9.19 3.75
CA GLY A 386 -28.91 9.71 4.72
C GLY A 386 -27.60 10.08 4.05
N THR A 387 -26.98 11.10 4.59
CA THR A 387 -25.63 11.55 4.27
C THR A 387 -24.70 11.12 5.40
N PHE A 388 -23.73 10.27 5.11
CA PHE A 388 -22.77 9.73 6.07
C PHE A 388 -21.40 10.35 5.84
N ARG A 389 -20.86 11.04 6.83
CA ARG A 389 -19.55 11.68 6.76
C ARG A 389 -18.54 10.85 7.54
N PHE A 390 -17.55 10.31 6.85
CA PHE A 390 -16.42 9.62 7.45
C PHE A 390 -15.25 10.59 7.54
N THR A 391 -14.80 10.90 8.76
CA THR A 391 -13.59 11.70 8.99
C THR A 391 -12.39 10.76 9.17
N GLY A 392 -11.22 11.16 8.66
CA GLY A 392 -9.98 10.37 8.63
C GLY A 392 -9.88 9.35 7.48
N GLU A 393 -10.93 9.17 6.68
CA GLU A 393 -11.00 8.20 5.59
C GLU A 393 -10.88 8.85 4.21
N ASP A 394 -10.62 8.04 3.19
CA ASP A 394 -10.43 8.48 1.81
C ASP A 394 -11.04 7.50 0.79
N HIS A 395 -10.69 7.68 -0.50
CA HIS A 395 -11.08 6.79 -1.58
C HIS A 395 -10.79 5.30 -1.35
N THR A 396 -9.83 4.95 -0.49
CA THR A 396 -9.45 3.56 -0.18
C THR A 396 -10.62 2.77 0.41
N LEU A 397 -11.26 3.32 1.44
CA LEU A 397 -12.51 2.78 1.99
C LEU A 397 -13.68 3.13 1.07
N GLY A 398 -13.73 4.39 0.60
CA GLY A 398 -14.83 4.95 -0.16
C GLY A 398 -15.25 4.13 -1.39
N ALA A 399 -14.29 3.83 -2.27
CA ALA A 399 -14.55 3.14 -3.52
C ALA A 399 -14.99 1.68 -3.32
N ALA A 400 -14.31 0.96 -2.42
CA ALA A 400 -14.62 -0.44 -2.12
C ALA A 400 -15.98 -0.59 -1.41
N LEU A 401 -16.28 0.29 -0.44
CA LEU A 401 -17.56 0.28 0.25
C LEU A 401 -18.72 0.66 -0.67
N ARG A 402 -18.55 1.68 -1.52
CA ARG A 402 -19.55 2.03 -2.54
C ARG A 402 -19.82 0.86 -3.48
N TYR A 403 -18.77 0.14 -3.90
CA TYR A 403 -18.92 -1.05 -4.73
C TYR A 403 -19.82 -2.09 -4.04
N CYS A 404 -19.58 -2.40 -2.77
CA CYS A 404 -20.40 -3.34 -1.99
C CYS A 404 -21.86 -2.87 -1.84
N ILE A 405 -22.08 -1.59 -1.52
CA ILE A 405 -23.43 -1.04 -1.28
C ILE A 405 -24.28 -1.07 -2.56
N LEU A 406 -23.72 -0.65 -3.71
CA LEU A 406 -24.44 -0.57 -4.98
C LEU A 406 -24.91 -1.93 -5.53
N ARG A 407 -24.41 -3.05 -5.00
CA ARG A 407 -24.82 -4.38 -5.44
C ARG A 407 -26.10 -4.88 -4.75
N SER A 408 -26.50 -4.27 -3.64
CA SER A 408 -27.78 -4.60 -3.01
C SER A 408 -28.95 -4.06 -3.84
N GLU A 409 -29.93 -4.92 -4.13
CA GLU A 409 -31.17 -4.53 -4.84
C GLU A 409 -32.03 -3.54 -4.03
N THR A 410 -31.82 -3.49 -2.71
CA THR A 410 -32.52 -2.56 -1.81
C THR A 410 -32.03 -1.11 -1.98
N VAL A 411 -30.89 -0.90 -2.66
CA VAL A 411 -30.29 0.42 -2.87
C VAL A 411 -30.80 1.04 -4.16
N LYS A 412 -31.24 2.29 -4.08
CA LYS A 412 -31.60 3.11 -5.23
C LYS A 412 -30.40 3.90 -5.74
N LEU A 413 -29.64 4.49 -4.82
CA LEU A 413 -28.48 5.33 -5.11
C LEU A 413 -27.45 5.18 -3.99
N CYS A 414 -26.18 5.08 -4.38
CA CYS A 414 -25.05 5.26 -3.48
C CYS A 414 -23.95 6.02 -4.22
N GLY A 415 -23.76 7.28 -3.81
CA GLY A 415 -22.65 8.13 -4.24
C GLY A 415 -21.68 8.32 -3.08
N TYR A 416 -20.41 8.57 -3.39
CA TYR A 416 -19.53 9.20 -2.40
C TYR A 416 -18.72 10.30 -3.08
N CYS A 417 -18.36 11.31 -2.30
CA CYS A 417 -17.55 12.43 -2.71
C CYS A 417 -16.45 12.67 -1.68
N GLN A 418 -15.24 12.98 -2.15
CA GLN A 418 -14.24 13.66 -1.34
C GLN A 418 -14.34 15.15 -1.68
N PRO A 419 -14.77 16.02 -0.74
CA PRO A 419 -15.03 17.43 -1.02
C PRO A 419 -13.75 18.15 -1.48
N HIS A 420 -12.62 17.84 -0.85
CA HIS A 420 -11.33 18.39 -1.22
C HIS A 420 -10.18 17.38 -0.94
N PRO A 421 -9.14 17.28 -1.79
CA PRO A 421 -8.02 16.36 -1.57
C PRO A 421 -7.22 16.60 -0.28
N LEU A 422 -7.22 17.84 0.24
CA LEU A 422 -6.58 18.20 1.52
C LEU A 422 -7.48 17.94 2.74
N GLU A 423 -8.77 17.69 2.53
CA GLU A 423 -9.68 17.33 3.60
C GLU A 423 -9.74 15.81 3.68
N ASP A 424 -9.33 15.28 4.84
CA ASP A 424 -9.42 13.87 5.16
C ASP A 424 -10.85 13.51 5.59
N THR A 425 -11.79 13.73 4.68
CA THR A 425 -13.21 13.42 4.89
C THR A 425 -13.81 12.91 3.60
N ILE A 426 -14.62 11.87 3.70
CA ILE A 426 -15.46 11.40 2.58
C ILE A 426 -16.91 11.43 3.01
N THR A 427 -17.78 11.82 2.09
CA THR A 427 -19.22 11.87 2.32
C THR A 427 -19.91 10.87 1.42
N PHE A 428 -20.74 10.00 2.01
CA PHE A 428 -21.58 9.04 1.33
C PHE A 428 -23.02 9.52 1.31
N GLU A 429 -23.66 9.48 0.15
CA GLU A 429 -25.09 9.70 0.00
C GLU A 429 -25.76 8.37 -0.33
N ILE A 430 -26.57 7.88 0.60
CA ILE A 430 -27.27 6.60 0.46
C ILE A 430 -28.77 6.86 0.38
N GLN A 431 -29.38 6.33 -0.67
CA GLN A 431 -30.83 6.28 -0.82
C GLN A 431 -31.30 4.83 -0.99
N SER A 432 -32.14 4.38 -0.08
CA SER A 432 -32.73 3.04 -0.06
C SER A 432 -34.16 3.03 -0.63
N ARG A 433 -34.59 1.87 -1.13
CA ARG A 433 -35.96 1.62 -1.62
C ARG A 433 -36.93 1.25 -0.50
N GLY A 434 -36.45 0.71 0.63
CA GLY A 434 -37.33 0.17 1.68
C GLY A 434 -36.73 0.16 3.09
N GLU A 435 -35.45 -0.19 3.23
CA GLU A 435 -34.77 -0.25 4.53
C GLU A 435 -34.15 1.10 4.94
N PRO A 436 -33.91 1.37 6.23
CA PRO A 436 -33.18 2.55 6.66
C PRO A 436 -31.78 2.62 6.04
N ALA A 437 -31.29 3.82 5.73
CA ALA A 437 -29.99 4.03 5.10
C ALA A 437 -28.82 3.50 5.97
N VAL A 438 -28.97 3.52 7.31
CA VAL A 438 -28.00 2.94 8.26
C VAL A 438 -27.90 1.42 8.10
N ALA A 439 -29.03 0.74 7.89
CA ALA A 439 -29.03 -0.72 7.68
C ALA A 439 -28.31 -1.07 6.36
N VAL A 440 -28.52 -0.27 5.31
CA VAL A 440 -27.79 -0.40 4.04
C VAL A 440 -26.29 -0.22 4.23
N LEU A 441 -25.87 0.81 4.97
CA LEU A 441 -24.45 1.04 5.27
C LEU A 441 -23.84 -0.14 6.04
N ARG A 442 -24.54 -0.60 7.09
CA ARG A 442 -24.13 -1.76 7.89
C ARG A 442 -23.95 -3.01 7.03
N ASN A 443 -24.93 -3.32 6.18
CA ASN A 443 -24.88 -4.47 5.29
C ASN A 443 -23.72 -4.34 4.29
N GLY A 444 -23.45 -3.13 3.79
CA GLY A 444 -22.29 -2.82 2.94
C GLY A 444 -20.95 -3.09 3.64
N LEU A 445 -20.81 -2.68 4.91
CA LEU A 445 -19.62 -2.93 5.72
C LEU A 445 -19.42 -4.43 6.02
N TYR A 446 -20.49 -5.16 6.32
CA TYR A 446 -20.44 -6.63 6.46
C TYR A 446 -19.98 -7.32 5.18
N CYS A 447 -20.53 -6.90 4.05
CA CYS A 447 -20.17 -7.38 2.73
C CYS A 447 -18.68 -7.13 2.43
N LEU A 448 -18.21 -5.89 2.64
CA LEU A 448 -16.81 -5.51 2.44
C LEU A 448 -15.86 -6.34 3.32
N ARG A 449 -16.19 -6.50 4.60
CA ARG A 449 -15.44 -7.32 5.55
C ARG A 449 -15.35 -8.77 5.08
N ALA A 450 -16.48 -9.38 4.69
CA ALA A 450 -16.51 -10.75 4.20
C ALA A 450 -15.65 -10.96 2.94
N CYS A 451 -15.66 -10.00 2.00
CA CYS A 451 -14.80 -10.02 0.83
C CYS A 451 -13.31 -10.01 1.21
N PHE A 452 -12.87 -9.10 2.07
CA PHE A 452 -11.47 -9.02 2.50
C PHE A 452 -11.03 -10.22 3.36
N GLU A 453 -11.89 -10.76 4.21
CA GLU A 453 -11.62 -12.01 4.95
C GLU A 453 -11.41 -13.18 3.99
N HIS A 454 -12.21 -13.26 2.92
CA HIS A 454 -12.04 -14.27 1.89
C HIS A 454 -10.73 -14.10 1.10
N ILE A 455 -10.40 -12.86 0.71
CA ILE A 455 -9.13 -12.52 0.05
C ILE A 455 -7.95 -12.96 0.93
N LYS A 456 -7.97 -12.64 2.24
CA LYS A 456 -6.96 -13.05 3.21
C LYS A 456 -6.77 -14.57 3.24
N ARG A 457 -7.88 -15.32 3.29
CA ARG A 457 -7.85 -16.80 3.33
C ARG A 457 -7.23 -17.39 2.07
N LYS A 458 -7.67 -16.95 0.88
CA LYS A 458 -7.16 -17.44 -0.40
C LYS A 458 -5.68 -17.10 -0.59
N PHE A 459 -5.28 -15.88 -0.26
CA PHE A 459 -3.88 -15.46 -0.31
C PHE A 459 -3.00 -16.30 0.63
N LYS A 460 -3.41 -16.50 1.90
CA LYS A 460 -2.70 -17.38 2.84
C LYS A 460 -2.55 -18.80 2.31
N SER A 461 -3.59 -19.37 1.69
CA SER A 461 -3.53 -20.70 1.10
C SER A 461 -2.58 -20.76 -0.10
N ALA A 462 -2.56 -19.72 -0.94
CA ALA A 462 -1.65 -19.62 -2.08
C ALA A 462 -0.18 -19.51 -1.66
N VAL A 463 0.13 -18.67 -0.65
CA VAL A 463 1.48 -18.55 -0.08
C VAL A 463 1.96 -19.88 0.50
N LYS A 464 1.11 -20.56 1.30
CA LYS A 464 1.45 -21.88 1.86
C LYS A 464 1.72 -22.94 0.78
N LYS A 465 1.02 -22.87 -0.36
CA LYS A 465 1.23 -23.79 -1.49
C LYS A 465 2.62 -23.59 -2.09
N VAL A 466 3.05 -22.34 -2.32
CA VAL A 466 4.37 -22.02 -2.87
C VAL A 466 5.49 -22.38 -1.88
N GLN A 467 5.32 -22.06 -0.59
CA GLN A 467 6.30 -22.42 0.46
C GLN A 467 6.51 -23.95 0.56
N ARG A 468 5.46 -24.75 0.38
CA ARG A 468 5.57 -26.22 0.33
C ARG A 468 6.28 -26.73 -0.92
N GLN A 469 6.12 -26.05 -2.05
CA GLN A 469 6.74 -26.43 -3.32
C GLN A 469 8.21 -26.04 -3.38
N ASN A 470 8.61 -24.96 -2.68
CA ASN A 470 9.98 -24.43 -2.65
C ASN A 470 10.57 -24.38 -1.22
N PRO A 471 10.81 -25.53 -0.56
CA PRO A 471 11.34 -25.57 0.81
C PRO A 471 12.79 -25.08 0.95
N LYS A 472 13.50 -24.85 -0.17
CA LYS A 472 14.93 -24.46 -0.20
C LYS A 472 15.20 -22.95 -0.15
N SER A 473 14.16 -22.10 -0.11
CA SER A 473 14.31 -20.63 -0.06
C SER A 473 14.39 -20.05 1.35
N THR A 474 14.19 -20.88 2.38
CA THR A 474 14.15 -20.47 3.81
C THR A 474 15.36 -20.96 4.61
N SER A 475 16.40 -21.50 3.98
CA SER A 475 17.56 -22.10 4.66
C SER A 475 18.91 -21.52 4.20
N SER A 476 18.93 -20.28 3.76
CA SER A 476 20.14 -19.53 3.48
C SER A 476 19.88 -18.07 3.83
N ASP A 477 20.04 -17.74 5.11
CA ASP A 477 20.95 -16.69 5.59
C ASP A 477 21.05 -16.76 7.12
#